data_AF-A0A522VIV4-F1
#
_entry.id   AF-A0A522VIV4-F1
#
_cell.length_a   1.000
_cell.length_b   1.000
_cell.length_c   1.000
_cell.angle_alpha   90.00
_cell.angle_beta   90.00
_cell.angle_gamma   90.00
#
_symmetry.space_group_name_H-M   'P 1'
#
loop_
_entity.id
_entity.type
_entity.pdbx_description
1 polymer ?
#
loop_
_entity_poly.entity_id
_entity_poly.type
_entity_poly.pdbx_seq_one_letter_code
_entity_poly.pdbx_strand_id
1 'polypeptide(L)'
;MLVMYTRRLTLPKRSFFLLGPRGTGKTTWLRAVLPRARWYNLLLDRELLRLMRDPGTLRREIDALPRGSWVVVDEVQKLPSLLNEVHDALAAAPRRWHFALTGSSARRLRRADVNLLAGRVVSRRMLPLTVGELKAEPAVDDLLRFGNLPLVRSERGGTARIDLLEAYVET
;
A
#
# COMPACT_ATOMS: atom_id res chain seq x y z
N MET A 1 3.91 -0.38 -22.65
CA MET A 1 4.50 -1.34 -21.69
C MET A 1 4.81 -0.57 -20.41
N LEU A 2 4.17 -0.89 -19.29
CA LEU A 2 4.35 -0.18 -18.02
C LEU A 2 5.82 -0.30 -17.57
N VAL A 3 6.52 0.83 -17.44
CA VAL A 3 7.89 0.85 -16.92
C VAL A 3 7.85 0.48 -15.45
N MET A 4 8.46 -0.64 -15.08
CA MET A 4 8.66 -1.01 -13.68
C MET A 4 9.94 -0.37 -13.15
N TYR A 5 9.83 0.31 -12.01
CA TYR A 5 10.96 0.89 -11.29
C TYR A 5 11.33 0.03 -10.10
N THR A 6 12.62 -0.29 -9.95
CA THR A 6 13.13 -0.99 -8.77
C THR A 6 13.13 -0.03 -7.59
N ARG A 7 12.33 -0.34 -6.57
CA ARG A 7 12.25 0.49 -5.36
C ARG A 7 13.42 0.18 -4.42
N ARG A 8 13.97 1.21 -3.76
CA ARG A 8 14.99 1.06 -2.70
C ARG A 8 14.40 0.67 -1.34
N LEU A 9 13.08 0.51 -1.25
CA LEU A 9 12.41 0.10 -0.03
C LEU A 9 12.65 -1.39 0.26
N THR A 10 13.14 -1.69 1.46
CA THR A 10 13.31 -3.06 1.95
C THR A 10 12.03 -3.58 2.60
N LEU A 11 11.63 -4.82 2.26
CA LEU A 11 10.51 -5.51 2.89
C LEU A 11 10.79 -5.72 4.39
N PRO A 12 9.95 -5.21 5.30
CA PRO A 12 10.09 -5.47 6.73
C PRO A 12 9.92 -6.96 7.08
N LYS A 13 10.70 -7.45 8.05
CA LYS A 13 10.57 -8.84 8.58
C LYS A 13 9.38 -9.04 9.53
N ARG A 14 8.52 -8.02 9.67
CA ARG A 14 7.40 -7.94 10.61
C ARG A 14 6.22 -7.30 9.91
N SER A 15 5.02 -7.46 10.45
CA SER A 15 3.84 -6.77 9.97
C SER A 15 4.08 -5.25 9.91
N PHE A 16 3.63 -4.61 8.83
CA PHE A 16 3.88 -3.20 8.61
C PHE A 16 2.72 -2.49 7.92
N PHE A 17 2.63 -1.18 8.17
CA PHE A 17 1.87 -0.26 7.35
C PHE A 17 2.77 0.28 6.23
N LEU A 18 2.30 0.25 4.99
CA LEU A 18 2.90 0.93 3.85
C LEU A 18 2.07 2.16 3.48
N LEU A 19 2.47 3.32 3.99
CA LEU A 19 1.72 4.56 3.84
C LEU A 19 2.34 5.45 2.76
N GLY A 20 1.52 6.11 1.97
CA GLY A 20 2.03 7.10 1.03
C GLY A 20 1.00 7.51 0.00
N PRO A 21 1.24 8.61 -0.72
CA PRO A 21 0.29 9.14 -1.68
C PRO A 21 -0.19 8.10 -2.70
N ARG A 22 -1.32 8.39 -3.36
CA ARG A 22 -1.77 7.58 -4.50
C ARG A 22 -0.70 7.62 -5.61
N GLY A 23 -0.69 6.64 -6.50
CA GLY A 23 0.24 6.62 -7.64
C GLY A 23 1.72 6.36 -7.32
N THR A 24 2.14 6.22 -6.05
CA THR A 24 3.56 5.96 -5.72
C THR A 24 4.01 4.52 -5.98
N GLY A 25 3.10 3.60 -6.34
CA GLY A 25 3.43 2.21 -6.68
C GLY A 25 3.41 1.21 -5.51
N LYS A 26 2.68 1.51 -4.43
CA LYS A 26 2.53 0.61 -3.25
C LYS A 26 2.09 -0.80 -3.63
N THR A 27 0.93 -0.92 -4.30
CA THR A 27 0.36 -2.20 -4.76
C THR A 27 1.33 -2.93 -5.69
N THR A 28 1.95 -2.21 -6.63
CA THR A 28 2.94 -2.78 -7.57
C THR A 28 4.15 -3.35 -6.84
N TRP A 29 4.72 -2.61 -5.88
CA TRP A 29 5.86 -3.08 -5.10
C TRP A 29 5.50 -4.29 -4.23
N LEU A 30 4.35 -4.25 -3.54
CA LEU A 30 3.88 -5.38 -2.73
C LEU A 30 3.62 -6.63 -3.57
N ARG A 31 3.05 -6.52 -4.78
CA ARG A 31 2.89 -7.68 -5.68
C ARG A 31 4.23 -8.26 -6.10
N ALA A 32 5.25 -7.43 -6.29
CA ALA A 32 6.59 -7.88 -6.65
C ALA A 32 7.31 -8.57 -5.48
N VAL A 33 7.26 -8.01 -4.27
CA VAL A 33 8.01 -8.53 -3.11
C VAL A 33 7.25 -9.59 -2.28
N LEU A 34 5.92 -9.65 -2.42
CA LEU A 34 5.03 -10.63 -1.77
C LEU A 34 4.11 -11.34 -2.78
N PRO A 35 4.66 -12.06 -3.78
CA PRO A 35 3.86 -12.65 -4.86
C PRO A 35 2.89 -13.76 -4.40
N ARG A 36 3.15 -14.37 -3.23
CA ARG A 36 2.34 -15.45 -2.65
C ARG A 36 1.43 -14.98 -1.51
N ALA A 37 1.35 -13.68 -1.26
CA ALA A 37 0.49 -13.19 -0.18
C ALA A 37 -1.00 -13.40 -0.49
N ARG A 38 -1.81 -13.55 0.56
CA ARG A 38 -3.26 -13.42 0.46
C ARG A 38 -3.61 -11.94 0.32
N TRP A 39 -4.35 -11.57 -0.72
CA TRP A 39 -4.71 -10.18 -0.99
C TRP A 39 -6.15 -9.87 -0.64
N TYR A 40 -6.33 -8.73 -0.01
CA TYR A 40 -7.60 -8.07 0.20
C TYR A 40 -7.51 -6.65 -0.38
N ASN A 41 -8.16 -6.40 -1.52
CA ASN A 41 -8.22 -5.08 -2.15
C ASN A 41 -9.54 -4.37 -1.85
N LEU A 42 -9.51 -3.45 -0.88
CA LEU A 42 -10.69 -2.70 -0.44
C LEU A 42 -11.11 -1.57 -1.39
N LEU A 43 -10.43 -1.40 -2.53
CA LEU A 43 -10.96 -0.59 -3.64
C LEU A 43 -12.01 -1.34 -4.46
N LEU A 44 -12.08 -2.67 -4.34
CA LEU A 44 -13.10 -3.46 -5.02
C LEU A 44 -14.37 -3.50 -4.16
N ASP A 45 -15.46 -2.91 -4.64
CA ASP A 45 -16.73 -2.84 -3.90
C ASP A 45 -17.22 -4.20 -3.43
N ARG A 46 -17.07 -5.23 -4.27
CA ARG A 46 -17.40 -6.62 -3.90
C ARG A 46 -16.68 -7.05 -2.62
N GLU A 47 -15.39 -6.74 -2.54
CA GLU A 47 -14.57 -7.17 -1.40
C GLU A 47 -14.84 -6.31 -0.17
N LEU A 48 -14.95 -5.00 -0.36
CA LEU A 48 -15.31 -4.05 0.68
C LEU A 48 -16.65 -4.39 1.33
N LEU A 49 -17.72 -4.56 0.53
CA LEU A 49 -19.05 -4.89 1.04
C LEU A 49 -19.08 -6.23 1.76
N ARG A 50 -18.36 -7.23 1.24
CA ARG A 50 -18.26 -8.56 1.84
C ARG A 50 -17.63 -8.51 3.22
N LEU A 51 -16.51 -7.80 3.37
CA LEU A 51 -15.81 -7.66 4.64
C LEU A 51 -16.48 -6.69 5.60
N MET A 52 -17.21 -5.69 5.09
CA MET A 52 -18.01 -4.78 5.90
C MET A 52 -19.21 -5.49 6.53
N ARG A 53 -19.87 -6.39 5.79
CA ARG A 53 -21.02 -7.16 6.27
C ARG A 53 -20.63 -8.19 7.33
N ASP A 54 -19.49 -8.85 7.17
CA ASP A 54 -18.96 -9.83 8.12
C ASP A 54 -17.43 -9.75 8.20
N PRO A 55 -16.89 -8.87 9.07
CA PRO A 55 -15.45 -8.71 9.25
C PRO A 55 -14.74 -9.99 9.69
N GLY A 56 -15.42 -10.87 10.45
CA GLY A 56 -14.90 -12.16 10.89
C GLY A 56 -14.55 -13.10 9.74
N THR A 57 -15.04 -12.83 8.52
CA THR A 57 -14.60 -13.54 7.32
C THR A 57 -13.11 -13.39 7.08
N LEU A 58 -12.52 -12.21 7.36
CA LEU A 58 -11.09 -12.01 7.28
C LEU A 58 -10.35 -13.03 8.17
N ARG A 59 -10.78 -13.15 9.43
CA ARG A 59 -10.14 -14.04 10.40
C ARG A 59 -10.22 -15.50 9.96
N ARG A 60 -11.40 -15.98 9.55
CA ARG A 60 -11.59 -17.36 9.08
C ARG A 60 -10.69 -17.70 7.89
N GLU A 61 -10.56 -16.78 6.93
CA GLU A 61 -9.70 -16.98 5.77
C GLU A 61 -8.21 -16.99 6.15
N ILE A 62 -7.80 -16.12 7.08
CA ILE A 62 -6.41 -16.06 7.56
C ILE A 62 -6.06 -17.31 8.37
N ASP A 63 -6.98 -17.82 9.19
CA ASP A 63 -6.78 -19.01 10.01
C ASP A 63 -6.46 -20.26 9.18
N ALA A 64 -7.02 -20.33 7.96
CA ALA A 64 -6.77 -21.38 6.99
C ALA A 64 -5.41 -21.26 6.27
N LEU A 65 -4.69 -20.13 6.41
CA LEU A 65 -3.40 -19.94 5.76
C LEU A 65 -2.27 -20.68 6.51
N PRO A 66 -1.24 -21.18 5.77
CA PRO A 66 -0.03 -21.70 6.38
C PRO A 66 0.65 -20.70 7.32
N ARG A 67 1.36 -21.21 8.33
CA ARG A 67 2.19 -20.38 9.22
C ARG A 67 3.28 -19.66 8.41
N GLY A 68 3.49 -18.38 8.71
CA GLY A 68 4.44 -17.51 8.00
C GLY A 68 3.85 -16.82 6.77
N SER A 69 2.58 -17.09 6.43
CA SER A 69 1.91 -16.44 5.32
C SER A 69 1.84 -14.92 5.46
N TRP A 70 2.02 -14.23 4.35
CA TRP A 70 1.77 -12.80 4.24
C TRP A 70 0.33 -12.52 3.84
N VAL A 71 -0.27 -11.52 4.47
CA VAL A 71 -1.61 -11.02 4.20
C VAL A 71 -1.49 -9.54 3.84
N VAL A 72 -1.94 -9.16 2.65
CA VAL A 72 -1.98 -7.77 2.20
C VAL A 72 -3.40 -7.26 2.32
N VAL A 73 -3.59 -6.15 3.02
CA VAL A 73 -4.86 -5.41 3.05
C VAL A 73 -4.60 -4.05 2.41
N ASP A 74 -5.02 -3.91 1.16
CA ASP A 74 -4.79 -2.73 0.34
C ASP A 74 -5.87 -1.68 0.62
N GLU A 75 -5.45 -0.43 0.81
CA GLU A 75 -6.28 0.74 1.07
C GLU A 75 -7.18 0.58 2.33
N VAL A 76 -6.58 0.11 3.43
CA VAL A 76 -7.28 -0.20 4.71
C VAL A 76 -8.07 0.98 5.29
N GLN A 77 -7.77 2.22 4.89
CA GLN A 77 -8.59 3.37 5.28
C GLN A 77 -10.01 3.38 4.71
N LYS A 78 -10.33 2.50 3.73
CA LYS A 78 -11.69 2.28 3.23
C LYS A 78 -12.57 1.52 4.23
N LEU A 79 -11.97 0.67 5.06
CA LEU A 79 -12.64 -0.03 6.16
C LEU A 79 -11.73 -0.08 7.39
N PRO A 80 -11.54 1.05 8.11
CA PRO A 80 -10.61 1.12 9.24
C PRO A 80 -10.92 0.13 10.36
N SER A 81 -12.20 -0.22 10.56
CA SER A 81 -12.65 -1.19 11.55
C SER A 81 -12.05 -2.58 11.36
N LEU A 82 -11.63 -2.93 10.13
CA LEU A 82 -10.96 -4.20 9.82
C LEU A 82 -9.62 -4.37 10.56
N LEU A 83 -9.03 -3.26 11.04
CA LEU A 83 -7.84 -3.30 11.87
C LEU A 83 -8.07 -4.00 13.22
N ASN A 84 -9.31 -4.07 13.72
CA ASN A 84 -9.63 -4.82 14.94
C ASN A 84 -9.40 -6.32 14.72
N GLU A 85 -9.82 -6.86 13.57
CA GLU A 85 -9.58 -8.25 13.19
C GLU A 85 -8.08 -8.54 13.03
N VAL A 86 -7.34 -7.61 12.41
CA VAL A 86 -5.88 -7.70 12.29
C VAL A 86 -5.21 -7.65 13.67
N HIS A 87 -5.70 -6.80 14.56
CA HIS A 87 -5.19 -6.70 15.93
C HIS A 87 -5.35 -8.02 16.68
N ASP A 88 -6.56 -8.57 16.67
CA ASP A 88 -6.86 -9.83 17.34
C ASP A 88 -6.04 -10.98 16.76
N ALA A 89 -5.90 -11.07 15.42
CA ALA A 89 -5.08 -12.10 14.78
C ALA A 89 -3.61 -12.02 15.20
N LEU A 90 -3.05 -10.81 15.29
CA LEU A 90 -1.68 -10.58 15.74
C LEU A 90 -1.48 -10.84 17.24
N ALA A 91 -2.51 -10.61 18.05
CA ALA A 91 -2.48 -10.84 19.49
C ALA A 91 -2.61 -12.33 19.82
N ALA A 92 -3.56 -13.03 19.18
CA ALA A 92 -3.86 -14.43 19.43
C ALA A 92 -2.75 -15.39 18.98
N ALA A 93 -2.10 -15.10 17.84
CA ALA A 93 -1.05 -15.96 17.30
C ALA A 93 0.16 -15.15 16.79
N PRO A 94 1.02 -14.65 17.70
CA PRO A 94 2.18 -13.86 17.33
C PRO A 94 3.07 -14.61 16.33
N ARG A 95 3.42 -13.92 15.23
CA ARG A 95 4.29 -14.45 14.15
C ARG A 95 3.69 -15.64 13.38
N ARG A 96 2.43 -16.00 13.59
CA ARG A 96 1.76 -16.99 12.74
C ARG A 96 1.49 -16.42 11.35
N TRP A 97 1.17 -15.14 11.25
CA TRP A 97 0.99 -14.42 9.99
C TRP A 97 1.71 -13.08 10.02
N HIS A 98 1.97 -12.54 8.83
CA HIS A 98 2.53 -11.21 8.64
C HIS A 98 1.57 -10.35 7.82
N PHE A 99 1.34 -9.12 8.24
CA PHE A 99 0.41 -8.21 7.57
C PHE A 99 1.14 -7.07 6.88
N ALA A 100 0.81 -6.81 5.61
CA ALA A 100 1.17 -5.59 4.90
C ALA A 100 -0.10 -4.77 4.66
N LEU A 101 -0.26 -3.70 5.44
CA LEU A 101 -1.45 -2.86 5.42
C LEU A 101 -1.14 -1.60 4.65
N THR A 102 -1.85 -1.28 3.57
CA THR A 102 -1.55 -0.07 2.79
C THR A 102 -2.56 1.03 3.08
N GLY A 103 -2.14 2.27 2.84
CA GLY A 103 -3.08 3.38 2.77
C GLY A 103 -2.46 4.67 2.27
N SER A 104 -3.33 5.58 1.83
CA SER A 104 -2.91 6.86 1.28
C SER A 104 -2.31 7.81 2.34
N SER A 105 -2.78 7.73 3.59
CA SER A 105 -2.33 8.63 4.66
C SER A 105 -2.56 8.06 6.06
N ALA A 106 -1.54 8.21 6.92
CA ALA A 106 -1.66 7.95 8.36
C ALA A 106 -2.75 8.80 9.03
N ARG A 107 -2.98 10.03 8.53
CA ARG A 107 -3.93 10.98 9.13
C ARG A 107 -5.37 10.51 9.01
N ARG A 108 -5.74 9.86 7.89
CA ARG A 108 -7.09 9.30 7.70
C ARG A 108 -7.34 8.11 8.63
N LEU A 109 -6.34 7.24 8.80
CA LEU A 109 -6.42 6.10 9.71
C LEU A 109 -6.53 6.53 11.18
N ARG A 110 -5.73 7.52 11.61
CA ARG A 110 -5.78 8.05 12.99
C ARG A 110 -7.09 8.75 13.32
N ARG A 111 -7.72 9.40 12.33
CA ARG A 111 -9.03 10.05 12.50
C ARG A 111 -10.18 9.06 12.71
N ALA A 112 -10.01 7.81 12.29
CA ALA A 112 -11.01 6.77 12.48
C ALA A 112 -10.96 6.15 13.91
N ASP A 113 -10.27 6.80 14.85
CA ASP A 113 -10.03 6.36 16.24
C ASP A 113 -9.49 4.93 16.38
N VAL A 114 -8.86 4.44 15.32
CA VAL A 114 -8.24 3.13 15.34
C VAL A 114 -6.83 3.26 15.89
N ASN A 115 -6.61 2.69 17.07
CA ASN A 115 -5.27 2.52 17.59
C ASN A 115 -4.43 1.79 16.53
N LEU A 116 -3.33 2.40 16.07
CA LEU A 116 -2.46 1.88 15.01
C LEU A 116 -1.64 0.67 15.50
N LEU A 117 -2.36 -0.37 15.93
CA LEU A 117 -1.90 -1.67 16.36
C LEU A 117 -0.80 -1.62 17.43
N ALA A 118 -0.78 -0.58 18.28
CA ALA A 118 0.04 -0.42 19.48
C ALA A 118 1.46 -1.01 19.40
N GLY A 119 2.22 -0.66 18.36
CA GLY A 119 3.62 -1.10 18.19
C GLY A 119 3.81 -2.53 17.64
N ARG A 120 2.73 -3.29 17.40
CA ARG A 120 2.77 -4.62 16.76
C ARG A 120 3.03 -4.55 15.25
N VAL A 121 2.76 -3.39 14.66
CA VAL A 121 2.94 -3.13 13.23
C VAL A 121 3.82 -1.91 13.06
N VAL A 122 4.91 -2.06 12.29
CA VAL A 122 5.83 -0.94 12.03
C VAL A 122 5.31 -0.07 10.90
N SER A 123 5.54 1.24 10.95
CA SER A 123 5.17 2.13 9.83
C SER A 123 6.32 2.27 8.84
N ARG A 124 6.01 2.20 7.54
CA ARG A 124 6.88 2.54 6.42
C ARG A 124 6.18 3.55 5.53
N ARG A 125 6.97 4.40 4.88
CA ARG A 125 6.48 5.38 3.92
C ARG A 125 6.98 5.05 2.52
N MET A 126 6.10 5.16 1.53
CA MET A 126 6.44 5.02 0.13
C MET A 126 6.09 6.32 -0.60
N LEU A 127 7.14 7.09 -0.88
CA LEU A 127 7.06 8.37 -1.57
C LEU A 127 7.20 8.16 -3.09
N PRO A 128 6.99 9.22 -3.90
CA PRO A 128 7.42 9.22 -5.30
C PRO A 128 8.88 8.77 -5.46
N LEU A 129 9.28 8.46 -6.69
CA LEU A 129 10.62 7.92 -6.96
C LEU A 129 11.70 8.89 -6.48
N THR A 130 12.72 8.35 -5.84
CA THR A 130 13.97 9.09 -5.60
C THR A 130 14.80 9.12 -6.87
N VAL A 131 15.71 10.09 -7.01
CA VAL A 131 16.64 10.15 -8.15
C VAL A 131 17.42 8.84 -8.29
N GLY A 132 17.80 8.23 -7.18
CA GLY A 132 18.49 6.93 -7.17
C GLY A 132 17.63 5.71 -7.55
N GLU A 133 16.31 5.86 -7.70
CA GLU A 133 15.40 4.84 -8.27
C GLU A 133 15.14 5.05 -9.77
N LEU A 134 15.65 6.15 -10.34
CA LEU A 134 15.59 6.43 -11.77
C LEU A 134 16.78 5.78 -12.49
N LYS A 135 16.58 5.40 -13.76
CA LYS A 135 17.64 4.79 -14.59
C LYS A 135 18.71 5.79 -15.03
N ALA A 136 18.34 7.07 -15.07
CA ALA A 136 19.20 8.18 -15.44
C ALA A 136 18.84 9.39 -14.57
N GLU A 137 19.82 10.27 -14.36
CA GLU A 137 19.61 11.50 -13.62
C GLU A 137 18.75 12.47 -14.46
N PRO A 138 17.57 12.88 -13.97
CA PRO A 138 16.71 13.80 -14.71
C PRO A 138 17.22 15.23 -14.60
N ALA A 139 16.99 16.02 -15.65
CA ALA A 139 17.21 17.46 -15.60
C ALA A 139 16.37 18.10 -14.48
N VAL A 140 16.93 19.11 -13.80
CA VAL A 140 16.27 19.81 -12.69
C VAL A 140 14.94 20.41 -13.12
N ASP A 141 14.88 21.05 -14.29
CA ASP A 141 13.64 21.64 -14.81
C ASP A 141 12.54 20.60 -15.01
N ASP A 142 12.90 19.39 -15.43
CA ASP A 142 11.95 18.29 -15.59
C ASP A 142 11.46 17.74 -14.24
N LEU A 143 12.32 17.73 -13.21
CA LEU A 143 11.92 17.43 -11.83
C LEU A 143 10.94 18.46 -11.29
N LEU A 144 11.23 19.75 -11.47
CA LEU A 144 10.40 20.84 -10.98
C LEU A 144 9.03 20.87 -11.66
N ARG A 145 9.00 20.59 -12.97
CA ARG A 145 7.76 20.63 -13.77
C ARG A 145 6.84 19.43 -13.53
N PHE A 146 7.41 18.22 -13.41
CA PHE A 146 6.60 16.99 -13.45
C PHE A 146 6.71 16.10 -12.20
N GLY A 147 7.63 16.40 -11.28
CA GLY A 147 7.86 15.59 -10.08
C GLY A 147 8.31 14.17 -10.42
N ASN A 148 8.15 13.22 -9.49
CA ASN A 148 8.68 11.85 -9.60
C ASN A 148 7.63 10.75 -9.39
N LEU A 149 6.36 11.01 -9.73
CA LEU A 149 5.37 9.94 -9.72
C LEU A 149 5.72 8.90 -10.79
N PRO A 150 5.75 7.59 -10.44
CA PRO A 150 6.11 6.54 -11.39
C PRO A 150 5.36 6.60 -12.73
N LEU A 151 4.05 6.82 -12.69
CA LEU A 151 3.22 6.86 -13.90
C LEU A 151 3.59 8.05 -14.80
N VAL A 152 3.75 9.25 -14.22
CA VAL A 152 4.18 10.45 -14.95
C VAL A 152 5.58 10.29 -15.52
N ARG A 153 6.47 9.57 -14.82
CA ARG A 153 7.84 9.30 -15.27
C ARG A 153 7.94 8.22 -16.35
N SER A 154 6.95 7.33 -16.44
CA SER A 154 6.91 6.31 -17.49
C SER A 154 6.42 6.84 -18.82
N GLU A 155 5.77 8.02 -18.83
CA GLU A 155 5.29 8.67 -20.05
C GLU A 155 6.39 9.45 -20.77
N ARG A 156 6.36 9.38 -22.11
CA ARG A 156 7.35 10.05 -22.98
C ARG A 156 6.90 11.42 -23.49
N GLY A 157 5.60 11.70 -23.50
CA GLY A 157 5.03 12.93 -24.06
C GLY A 157 4.76 14.01 -23.00
N GLY A 158 5.15 15.26 -23.28
CA GLY A 158 4.95 16.39 -22.37
C GLY A 158 3.47 16.63 -22.02
N THR A 159 2.58 16.63 -23.02
CA THR A 159 1.13 16.82 -22.82
C THR A 159 0.53 15.70 -21.97
N ALA A 160 0.81 14.43 -22.29
CA ALA A 160 0.32 13.30 -21.49
C ALA A 160 0.77 13.35 -20.03
N ARG A 161 1.99 13.87 -19.76
CA ARG A 161 2.47 14.07 -18.39
C ARG A 161 1.70 15.16 -17.66
N ILE A 162 1.26 16.22 -18.36
CA ILE A 162 0.41 17.27 -17.80
C ILE A 162 -0.97 16.70 -17.48
N ASP A 163 -1.63 16.03 -18.44
CA ASP A 163 -2.96 15.42 -18.26
C ASP A 163 -2.99 14.47 -17.05
N LEU A 164 -1.93 13.66 -16.89
CA LEU A 164 -1.79 12.76 -15.74
C LEU A 164 -1.61 13.49 -14.40
N LEU A 165 -0.93 14.63 -14.40
CA LEU A 165 -0.75 15.44 -13.19
C LEU A 165 -2.04 16.17 -12.82
N GLU A 166 -2.76 16.71 -13.80
CA GLU A 166 -4.08 17.32 -13.61
C GLU A 166 -5.05 16.28 -13.02
N ALA A 167 -5.18 15.11 -13.66
CA ALA A 167 -6.00 14.01 -13.15
C ALA A 167 -5.57 13.52 -11.75
N TYR A 168 -4.29 13.64 -11.39
CA TYR A 168 -3.81 13.27 -10.06
C TYR A 168 -4.25 14.29 -8.98
N VAL A 169 -4.27 15.58 -9.30
CA VAL A 169 -4.63 16.65 -8.36
C VAL A 169 -6.14 16.73 -8.13
N GLU A 170 -6.95 16.34 -9.11
CA GLU A 170 -8.42 16.37 -9.02
C GLU A 170 -9.05 15.24 -8.16
N THR A 171 -8.26 14.41 -7.46
CA THR A 171 -8.71 13.17 -6.74
C THR A 171 -8.60 13.14 -5.22
#